data_AF-A0A2N1PQA2-F1
#
_entry.id   AF-A0A2N1PQA2-F1
#
_cell.length_a   1.000
_cell.length_b   1.000
_cell.length_c   1.000
_cell.angle_alpha   90.00
_cell.angle_beta   90.00
_cell.angle_gamma   90.00
#
_symmetry.space_group_name_H-M   'P 1'
#
loop_
_entity.id
_entity.type
_entity.pdbx_description
1 polymer ?
#
loop_
_entity_poly.entity_id
_entity_poly.type
_entity_poly.pdbx_seq_one_letter_code
_entity_poly.pdbx_strand_id
1 'polypeptide(L)'
;MSSIRTETLRFMLFALLILPGLIFAGCGSEPVRDSAPDSSSASAGVTQVKSGTPGEPSTAVSSEPTSVSAADPSAVTQTGQPAAETAKTAVADSGGAHRTLRMARIPFRNARELVITHEPMMKYLAARLGVDEVKLVSATDYKGIVDLLKNDSADMAWMGTFNYLDAQRSVDVVPVVRPKRFGKSTYGGLVIAHQDSGIEKLTQLKGKSFAFVDRKSASGYLFPKAALIRNGIDPEHDFSEVKYLKQHDSVCMAVLYRKIDAGAIYDDARMKLKSREQAAKLKVIETIANIPNEPIVVSRKLDKATVEKITSAFLSLSMENPDGKVVLEQFNSVCADHIEGFEKADDADYDVIRDMDRVLKEFDARNGATAQPLTGESGD
;
A
#
# COMPACT_ATOMS: atom_id res chain seq x y z
N MET A 1 19.76 4.61 -77.83
CA MET A 1 20.96 4.35 -77.02
C MET A 1 20.57 3.34 -75.94
N SER A 2 21.16 2.13 -76.02
CA SER A 2 21.23 0.98 -75.08
C SER A 2 20.48 1.09 -73.73
N SER A 3 19.51 0.25 -73.30
CA SER A 3 19.46 -1.23 -73.15
C SER A 3 20.48 -1.72 -72.08
N ILE A 4 20.23 -2.51 -71.01
CA ILE A 4 19.62 -3.85 -70.76
C ILE A 4 19.69 -4.06 -69.20
N ARG A 5 18.63 -4.43 -68.45
CA ARG A 5 18.14 -5.80 -68.06
C ARG A 5 18.97 -6.49 -66.92
N THR A 6 18.37 -6.78 -65.74
CA THR A 6 17.89 -8.08 -65.17
C THR A 6 18.85 -8.94 -64.33
N GLU A 7 18.34 -9.42 -63.18
CA GLU A 7 18.60 -10.69 -62.44
C GLU A 7 20.04 -10.94 -61.89
N THR A 8 20.34 -11.74 -60.85
CA THR A 8 19.75 -13.00 -60.36
C THR A 8 20.27 -13.33 -58.94
N LEU A 9 19.46 -14.09 -58.20
CA LEU A 9 19.74 -14.89 -57.01
C LEU A 9 20.82 -15.98 -57.25
N ARG A 10 21.67 -16.31 -56.24
CA ARG A 10 22.07 -17.68 -55.78
C ARG A 10 23.55 -17.90 -55.31
N PHE A 11 23.65 -18.51 -54.12
CA PHE A 11 24.49 -19.66 -53.68
C PHE A 11 25.97 -19.57 -53.23
N MET A 12 26.26 -20.50 -52.28
CA MET A 12 27.51 -21.08 -51.74
C MET A 12 27.91 -20.57 -50.35
N LEU A 13 27.69 -21.27 -49.23
CA LEU A 13 28.01 -22.67 -48.86
C LEU A 13 29.52 -22.97 -48.95
N PHE A 14 30.20 -22.97 -47.79
CA PHE A 14 31.39 -23.79 -47.54
C PHE A 14 31.26 -24.45 -46.16
N ALA A 15 31.10 -25.76 -46.20
CA ALA A 15 31.32 -26.68 -45.10
C ALA A 15 32.85 -26.87 -44.90
N LEU A 16 33.29 -27.36 -43.74
CA LEU A 16 33.66 -28.78 -43.55
C LEU A 16 34.67 -29.00 -42.37
N LEU A 17 34.22 -29.79 -41.37
CA LEU A 17 34.92 -30.80 -40.53
C LEU A 17 36.15 -30.36 -39.68
N ILE A 18 36.40 -30.87 -38.47
CA ILE A 18 36.63 -32.28 -38.07
C ILE A 18 36.43 -32.46 -36.53
N LEU A 19 35.63 -33.46 -36.13
CA LEU A 19 35.58 -34.22 -34.84
C LEU A 19 36.45 -35.50 -35.02
N PRO A 20 36.65 -36.47 -34.07
CA PRO A 20 36.32 -36.60 -32.63
C PRO A 20 37.38 -37.35 -31.75
N GLY A 21 37.03 -37.61 -30.47
CA GLY A 21 37.49 -38.77 -29.66
C GLY A 21 38.31 -38.38 -28.42
N LEU A 22 38.28 -39.06 -27.26
CA LEU A 22 37.71 -40.33 -26.79
C LEU A 22 38.00 -40.35 -25.25
N ILE A 23 37.00 -40.47 -24.36
CA ILE A 23 36.69 -41.66 -23.52
C ILE A 23 37.48 -41.89 -22.18
N PHE A 24 36.70 -42.31 -21.15
CA PHE A 24 36.95 -43.17 -19.97
C PHE A 24 37.25 -42.59 -18.55
N ALA A 25 36.22 -42.70 -17.70
CA ALA A 25 36.08 -43.20 -16.32
C ALA A 25 37.12 -42.98 -15.20
N GLY A 26 36.56 -42.93 -13.97
CA GLY A 26 37.06 -43.78 -12.88
C GLY A 26 36.92 -43.25 -11.45
N CYS A 27 35.94 -43.79 -10.71
CA CYS A 27 35.88 -44.20 -9.29
C CYS A 27 36.69 -43.54 -8.14
N GLY A 28 36.01 -43.43 -6.98
CA GLY A 28 36.49 -43.88 -5.65
C GLY A 28 36.79 -42.77 -4.63
N SER A 29 36.00 -42.61 -3.55
CA SER A 29 36.19 -43.17 -2.17
C SER A 29 37.39 -42.56 -1.41
N GLU A 30 37.42 -42.09 -0.17
CA GLU A 30 36.54 -42.02 1.02
C GLU A 30 37.28 -41.09 2.07
N PRO A 31 36.74 -40.81 3.28
CA PRO A 31 37.12 -39.68 4.17
C PRO A 31 37.97 -40.06 5.39
N VAL A 32 38.69 -39.11 6.02
CA VAL A 32 39.22 -39.25 7.41
C VAL A 32 39.35 -37.91 8.18
N ARG A 33 38.52 -37.81 9.23
CA ARG A 33 38.69 -37.38 10.66
C ARG A 33 39.40 -36.10 11.12
N ASP A 34 38.66 -35.39 11.99
CA ASP A 34 38.96 -34.83 13.33
C ASP A 34 40.41 -34.58 13.75
N SER A 35 40.68 -33.37 14.25
CA SER A 35 40.99 -33.13 15.69
C SER A 35 41.33 -31.64 15.98
N ALA A 36 40.63 -31.09 16.98
CA ALA A 36 41.13 -30.11 17.94
C ALA A 36 41.21 -30.84 19.31
N PRO A 37 41.70 -30.26 20.45
CA PRO A 37 42.00 -28.86 20.75
C PRO A 37 43.30 -28.71 21.61
N ASP A 38 43.33 -27.68 22.47
CA ASP A 38 44.32 -27.28 23.49
C ASP A 38 45.31 -26.17 23.07
N SER A 39 45.64 -25.17 23.88
CA SER A 39 45.29 -24.83 25.27
C SER A 39 45.84 -23.43 25.62
N SER A 40 45.24 -22.80 26.64
CA SER A 40 45.86 -21.94 27.69
C SER A 40 46.59 -20.65 27.25
N SER A 41 46.66 -19.55 28.00
CA SER A 41 46.64 -19.33 29.45
C SER A 41 46.51 -17.82 29.75
N ALA A 42 45.96 -17.51 30.95
CA ALA A 42 46.41 -16.53 31.97
C ALA A 42 47.13 -15.22 31.55
N SER A 43 47.06 -14.08 32.25
CA SER A 43 46.32 -13.54 33.40
C SER A 43 46.84 -12.10 33.63
N ALA A 44 46.05 -11.26 34.31
CA ALA A 44 46.48 -10.07 35.09
C ALA A 44 47.18 -8.92 34.31
N GLY A 45 47.03 -7.65 34.63
CA GLY A 45 46.36 -6.93 35.71
C GLY A 45 46.82 -5.46 35.63
N VAL A 46 45.93 -4.53 35.97
CA VAL A 46 46.16 -3.20 36.59
C VAL A 46 47.23 -2.28 35.98
N THR A 47 46.87 -1.03 35.62
CA THR A 47 47.37 0.23 36.24
C THR A 47 46.70 1.46 35.59
N GLN A 48 46.15 2.35 36.43
CA GLN A 48 45.75 3.72 36.08
C GLN A 48 46.98 4.65 36.06
N VAL A 49 47.05 5.58 35.10
CA VAL A 49 47.72 6.90 35.29
C VAL A 49 46.91 7.99 34.58
N LYS A 50 46.73 9.12 35.28
CA LYS A 50 46.05 10.36 34.85
C LYS A 50 46.96 11.27 34.01
N SER A 51 46.28 12.17 33.29
CA SER A 51 46.57 13.62 33.09
C SER A 51 46.97 14.09 31.68
N GLY A 52 46.30 15.16 31.23
CA GLY A 52 46.77 16.05 30.15
C GLY A 52 45.69 16.50 29.14
N THR A 53 44.93 17.55 29.44
CA THR A 53 44.30 18.47 28.45
C THR A 53 45.26 19.66 28.24
N PRO A 54 45.23 20.47 27.15
CA PRO A 54 44.11 21.37 26.81
C PRO A 54 43.85 21.61 25.29
N GLY A 55 42.67 22.17 24.94
CA GLY A 55 42.47 22.85 23.64
C GLY A 55 41.04 22.89 23.11
N GLU A 56 40.19 23.76 23.67
CA GLU A 56 38.98 24.36 23.05
C GLU A 56 39.34 25.78 22.52
N PRO A 57 38.48 26.59 21.85
CA PRO A 57 37.02 26.48 21.64
C PRO A 57 36.50 26.86 20.23
N SER A 58 35.21 26.68 19.97
CA SER A 58 34.40 27.68 19.24
C SER A 58 32.90 27.53 19.50
N THR A 59 32.25 28.66 19.72
CA THR A 59 30.91 28.90 20.27
C THR A 59 29.86 29.23 19.19
N ALA A 60 28.59 28.93 19.46
CA ALA A 60 27.40 29.56 18.85
C ALA A 60 26.24 29.37 19.84
N VAL A 61 25.88 30.33 20.69
CA VAL A 61 25.06 31.55 20.50
C VAL A 61 23.60 31.27 20.09
N SER A 62 22.73 31.66 21.03
CA SER A 62 21.27 31.65 21.10
C SER A 62 20.66 32.92 20.48
N SER A 63 19.42 32.82 20.01
CA SER A 63 18.49 33.96 19.95
C SER A 63 17.02 33.50 19.92
N GLU A 64 16.26 33.85 20.97
CA GLU A 64 14.81 34.06 20.90
C GLU A 64 14.47 35.32 20.08
N PRO A 65 13.20 35.53 19.70
CA PRO A 65 12.50 36.64 20.36
C PRO A 65 10.98 36.47 20.61
N THR A 66 10.56 36.90 21.81
CA THR A 66 9.60 37.98 22.14
C THR A 66 8.12 37.91 21.71
N SER A 67 7.27 38.14 22.71
CA SER A 67 5.81 38.34 22.74
C SER A 67 5.37 39.77 22.40
N VAL A 68 4.16 39.93 21.83
CA VAL A 68 3.36 41.17 21.91
C VAL A 68 1.85 40.85 21.99
N SER A 69 1.16 41.71 22.73
CA SER A 69 -0.20 41.70 23.31
C SER A 69 -1.39 41.90 22.35
N ALA A 70 -2.58 41.60 22.90
CA ALA A 70 -3.96 41.65 22.42
C ALA A 70 -4.52 43.01 21.95
N ALA A 71 -5.57 42.95 21.10
CA ALA A 71 -6.79 43.79 21.15
C ALA A 71 -7.91 43.24 20.23
N ASP A 72 -9.12 43.08 20.78
CA ASP A 72 -10.46 43.11 20.12
C ASP A 72 -11.00 44.57 20.33
N PRO A 73 -12.09 45.14 19.73
CA PRO A 73 -13.28 44.46 19.17
C PRO A 73 -14.04 45.14 17.97
N SER A 74 -15.12 44.47 17.53
CA SER A 74 -16.44 45.00 17.09
C SER A 74 -16.83 45.17 15.60
N ALA A 75 -17.98 44.54 15.30
CA ALA A 75 -19.05 44.86 14.32
C ALA A 75 -18.71 44.84 12.82
N VAL A 76 -19.49 44.20 11.94
CA VAL A 76 -20.78 44.70 11.43
C VAL A 76 -21.53 43.58 10.66
N THR A 77 -22.78 43.34 11.10
CA THR A 77 -24.02 43.07 10.33
C THR A 77 -24.23 41.79 9.53
N GLN A 78 -25.17 40.99 10.08
CA GLN A 78 -26.04 40.04 9.40
C GLN A 78 -26.91 40.70 8.32
N THR A 79 -26.99 40.10 7.14
CA THR A 79 -28.18 40.03 6.27
C THR A 79 -28.00 38.72 5.50
N GLY A 80 -28.87 37.72 5.57
CA GLY A 80 -30.28 37.73 5.19
C GLY A 80 -30.45 36.55 4.24
N GLN A 81 -30.90 35.42 4.77
CA GLN A 81 -31.29 34.24 4.01
C GLN A 81 -32.60 34.53 3.27
N PRO A 82 -32.84 33.96 2.09
CA PRO A 82 -34.14 33.32 1.88
C PRO A 82 -33.96 31.83 1.61
N ALA A 83 -34.72 31.05 2.36
CA ALA A 83 -35.04 29.67 2.03
C ALA A 83 -35.74 29.62 0.66
N ALA A 84 -35.31 28.69 -0.19
CA ALA A 84 -36.03 28.30 -1.41
C ALA A 84 -36.22 26.78 -1.40
N GLU A 85 -37.38 26.41 -0.86
CA GLU A 85 -38.35 25.45 -1.39
C GLU A 85 -37.84 24.22 -2.18
N THR A 86 -38.14 23.06 -1.59
CA THR A 86 -37.91 21.73 -2.12
C THR A 86 -38.90 21.42 -3.24
N ALA A 87 -38.46 21.46 -4.50
CA ALA A 87 -39.20 20.90 -5.63
C ALA A 87 -38.48 19.65 -6.16
N LYS A 88 -39.01 18.49 -5.76
CA LYS A 88 -38.61 17.17 -6.23
C LYS A 88 -39.24 16.93 -7.60
N THR A 89 -38.51 17.18 -8.68
CA THR A 89 -38.93 16.80 -10.03
C THR A 89 -38.09 15.63 -10.50
N ALA A 90 -38.70 14.45 -10.51
CA ALA A 90 -38.18 13.31 -11.26
C ALA A 90 -38.33 13.63 -12.76
N VAL A 91 -37.22 13.64 -13.49
CA VAL A 91 -37.24 13.70 -14.95
C VAL A 91 -36.44 12.51 -15.45
N ALA A 92 -37.17 11.53 -15.98
CA ALA A 92 -36.62 10.62 -16.97
C ALA A 92 -36.43 11.45 -18.25
N ASP A 93 -35.19 11.57 -18.72
CA ASP A 93 -34.94 12.05 -20.08
C ASP A 93 -33.81 11.24 -20.73
N SER A 94 -34.11 10.80 -21.94
CA SER A 94 -33.27 10.03 -22.84
C SER A 94 -32.75 10.98 -23.92
N GLY A 95 -31.49 11.41 -23.81
CA GLY A 95 -30.78 12.11 -24.88
C GLY A 95 -29.91 13.27 -24.43
N GLY A 96 -28.59 13.07 -24.40
CA GLY A 96 -27.61 14.16 -24.61
C GLY A 96 -27.54 15.29 -23.58
N ALA A 97 -27.79 15.04 -22.29
CA ALA A 97 -27.49 16.02 -21.26
C ALA A 97 -25.98 16.04 -20.98
N HIS A 98 -25.36 17.22 -21.13
CA HIS A 98 -24.04 17.55 -20.62
C HIS A 98 -23.90 17.06 -19.16
N ARG A 99 -23.22 15.92 -18.97
CA ARG A 99 -23.18 15.20 -17.69
C ARG A 99 -21.83 15.43 -17.04
N THR A 100 -21.83 16.01 -15.85
CA THR A 100 -20.65 15.97 -14.98
C THR A 100 -20.77 14.76 -14.07
N LEU A 101 -19.75 13.90 -14.05
CA LEU A 101 -19.61 12.87 -13.02
C LEU A 101 -18.58 13.31 -12.00
N ARG A 102 -18.75 12.93 -10.74
CA ARG A 102 -17.88 13.35 -9.63
C ARG A 102 -17.25 12.13 -8.99
N MET A 103 -15.94 12.12 -8.93
CA MET A 103 -15.14 11.08 -8.30
C MET A 103 -14.55 11.61 -6.99
N ALA A 104 -15.00 11.06 -5.86
CA ALA A 104 -14.44 11.38 -4.56
C ALA A 104 -13.11 10.64 -4.31
N ARG A 105 -12.16 11.34 -3.70
CA ARG A 105 -10.90 10.74 -3.22
C ARG A 105 -10.43 11.44 -1.96
N ILE A 106 -9.77 10.71 -1.07
CA ILE A 106 -9.06 11.33 0.05
C ILE A 106 -7.66 11.71 -0.43
N PRO A 107 -7.19 12.91 -0.10
CA PRO A 107 -5.84 13.33 -0.37
C PRO A 107 -4.88 12.40 0.38
N PHE A 108 -4.22 11.54 -0.37
CA PHE A 108 -3.06 10.76 0.07
C PHE A 108 -1.77 11.61 0.09
N ARG A 109 -1.87 12.86 -0.41
CA ARG A 109 -0.86 13.93 -0.46
C ARG A 109 -1.56 15.29 -0.40
N ASN A 110 -0.84 16.41 -0.47
CA ASN A 110 -1.49 17.73 -0.54
C ASN A 110 -2.48 17.81 -1.72
N ALA A 111 -3.54 18.61 -1.56
CA ALA A 111 -4.65 18.68 -2.51
C ALA A 111 -4.23 19.07 -3.94
N ARG A 112 -3.13 19.84 -4.09
CA ARG A 112 -2.61 20.24 -5.39
C ARG A 112 -2.02 19.07 -6.16
N GLU A 113 -1.22 18.24 -5.50
CA GLU A 113 -0.65 17.02 -6.08
C GLU A 113 -1.75 16.02 -6.45
N LEU A 114 -2.79 15.91 -5.64
CA LEU A 114 -3.96 15.09 -5.94
C LEU A 114 -4.59 15.50 -7.30
N VAL A 115 -4.84 16.80 -7.51
CA VAL A 115 -5.41 17.30 -8.75
C VAL A 115 -4.48 17.03 -9.94
N ILE A 116 -3.20 17.40 -9.84
CA ILE A 116 -2.21 17.24 -10.92
C ILE A 116 -2.10 15.77 -11.36
N THR A 117 -2.12 14.85 -10.39
CA THR A 117 -1.98 13.42 -10.68
C THR A 117 -3.22 12.79 -11.28
N HIS A 118 -4.41 13.33 -10.99
CA HIS A 118 -5.68 12.73 -11.40
C HIS A 118 -6.30 13.39 -12.62
N GLU A 119 -5.94 14.64 -12.93
CA GLU A 119 -6.50 15.37 -14.05
C GLU A 119 -6.39 14.62 -15.40
N PRO A 120 -5.25 14.00 -15.77
CA PRO A 120 -5.17 13.20 -17.00
C PRO A 120 -6.12 11.99 -16.97
N MET A 121 -6.24 11.33 -15.82
CA MET A 121 -7.17 10.22 -15.63
C MET A 121 -8.61 10.68 -15.76
N MET A 122 -8.97 11.82 -15.17
CA MET A 122 -10.33 12.37 -15.26
C MET A 122 -10.70 12.72 -16.71
N LYS A 123 -9.77 13.33 -17.46
CA LYS A 123 -9.96 13.62 -18.90
C LYS A 123 -10.13 12.34 -19.72
N TYR A 124 -9.32 11.32 -19.45
CA TYR A 124 -9.43 10.02 -20.09
C TYR A 124 -10.80 9.38 -19.84
N LEU A 125 -11.25 9.38 -18.58
CA LEU A 125 -12.55 8.84 -18.21
C LEU A 125 -13.70 9.62 -18.87
N ALA A 126 -13.64 10.95 -18.87
CA ALA A 126 -14.65 11.79 -19.51
C ALA A 126 -14.83 11.44 -21.00
N ALA A 127 -13.72 11.36 -21.73
CA ALA A 127 -13.71 10.98 -23.14
C ALA A 127 -14.27 9.57 -23.39
N ARG A 128 -13.91 8.58 -22.56
CA ARG A 128 -14.41 7.20 -22.69
C ARG A 128 -15.87 7.04 -22.31
N LEU A 129 -16.36 7.86 -21.39
CA LEU A 129 -17.74 7.86 -20.92
C LEU A 129 -18.69 8.63 -21.85
N GLY A 130 -18.15 9.51 -22.69
CA GLY A 130 -18.94 10.43 -23.51
C GLY A 130 -19.67 11.48 -22.66
N VAL A 131 -19.01 11.94 -21.61
CA VAL A 131 -19.48 12.99 -20.69
C VAL A 131 -18.53 14.18 -20.78
N ASP A 132 -18.97 15.39 -20.40
CA ASP A 132 -18.10 16.58 -20.56
C ASP A 132 -16.94 16.59 -19.59
N GLU A 133 -17.21 16.10 -18.39
CA GLU A 133 -16.27 16.24 -17.30
C GLU A 133 -16.46 15.13 -16.27
N VAL A 134 -15.34 14.57 -15.84
CA VAL A 134 -15.25 13.86 -14.58
C VAL A 134 -14.52 14.76 -13.61
N LYS A 135 -15.21 15.29 -12.60
CA LYS A 135 -14.62 16.16 -11.56
C LYS A 135 -14.05 15.32 -10.44
N LEU A 136 -12.81 15.60 -10.07
CA LEU A 136 -12.26 15.09 -8.82
C LEU A 136 -12.79 15.94 -7.65
N VAL A 137 -13.37 15.28 -6.65
CA VAL A 137 -13.80 15.91 -5.40
C VAL A 137 -12.93 15.37 -4.28
N SER A 138 -12.27 16.27 -3.55
CA SER A 138 -11.45 15.87 -2.40
C SER A 138 -12.29 15.88 -1.13
N ALA A 139 -12.27 14.80 -0.35
CA ALA A 139 -12.75 14.79 1.02
C ALA A 139 -11.57 15.04 1.98
N THR A 140 -11.81 15.57 3.18
CA THR A 140 -10.77 15.71 4.22
C THR A 140 -10.44 14.38 4.88
N ASP A 141 -11.42 13.49 4.95
CA ASP A 141 -11.35 12.22 5.67
C ASP A 141 -12.34 11.20 5.08
N TYR A 142 -12.33 10.01 5.69
CA TYR A 142 -13.17 8.88 5.31
C TYR A 142 -14.65 9.14 5.48
N LYS A 143 -15.04 9.81 6.57
CA LYS A 143 -16.44 10.19 6.79
C LYS A 143 -16.89 11.16 5.69
N GLY A 144 -16.02 12.09 5.28
CA GLY A 144 -16.25 13.03 4.20
C GLY A 144 -16.56 12.34 2.87
N ILE A 145 -15.84 11.27 2.48
CA ILE A 145 -16.20 10.50 1.27
C ILE A 145 -17.61 9.91 1.39
N VAL A 146 -17.92 9.31 2.54
CA VAL A 146 -19.23 8.69 2.77
C VAL A 146 -20.34 9.75 2.70
N ASP A 147 -20.13 10.91 3.31
CA ASP A 147 -21.06 12.03 3.27
C ASP A 147 -21.29 12.53 1.83
N LEU A 148 -20.22 12.66 1.02
CA LEU A 148 -20.30 13.07 -0.38
C LEU A 148 -21.10 12.08 -1.23
N LEU A 149 -20.93 10.77 -1.01
CA LEU A 149 -21.73 9.76 -1.71
C LEU A 149 -23.18 9.76 -1.23
N LYS A 150 -23.40 9.97 0.08
CA LYS A 150 -24.73 9.98 0.69
C LYS A 150 -25.59 11.15 0.21
N ASN A 151 -25.00 12.33 0.11
CA ASN A 151 -25.67 13.58 -0.26
C ASN A 151 -25.66 13.86 -1.77
N ASP A 152 -25.29 12.88 -2.59
CA ASP A 152 -25.20 13.00 -4.05
C ASP A 152 -24.25 14.10 -4.53
N SER A 153 -23.21 14.41 -3.75
CA SER A 153 -22.09 15.28 -4.16
C SER A 153 -20.93 14.51 -4.81
N ALA A 154 -20.97 13.18 -4.78
CA ALA A 154 -20.09 12.29 -5.54
C ALA A 154 -20.89 11.12 -6.15
N ASP A 155 -20.53 10.72 -7.37
CA ASP A 155 -21.17 9.63 -8.11
C ASP A 155 -20.37 8.32 -8.00
N MET A 156 -19.06 8.45 -7.83
CA MET A 156 -18.10 7.37 -7.60
C MET A 156 -17.03 7.80 -6.60
N ALA A 157 -16.30 6.85 -6.04
CA ALA A 157 -15.22 7.14 -5.11
C ALA A 157 -14.10 6.09 -5.19
N TRP A 158 -12.85 6.55 -5.11
CA TRP A 158 -11.70 5.67 -4.89
C TRP A 158 -11.39 5.70 -3.39
N MET A 159 -11.74 4.63 -2.70
CA MET A 159 -11.73 4.59 -1.24
C MET A 159 -10.93 3.41 -0.73
N GLY A 160 -10.22 3.62 0.38
CA GLY A 160 -9.50 2.55 1.07
C GLY A 160 -10.44 1.40 1.44
N THR A 161 -9.91 0.18 1.42
CA THR A 161 -10.72 -1.05 1.43
C THR A 161 -11.59 -1.24 2.67
N PHE A 162 -11.14 -0.77 3.84
CA PHE A 162 -11.93 -0.76 5.06
C PHE A 162 -13.09 0.23 5.02
N ASN A 163 -12.83 1.42 4.47
CA ASN A 163 -13.82 2.49 4.39
C ASN A 163 -14.96 2.13 3.44
N TYR A 164 -14.69 1.27 2.46
CA TYR A 164 -15.74 0.67 1.65
C TYR A 164 -16.74 -0.12 2.50
N LEU A 165 -16.26 -0.98 3.42
CA LEU A 165 -17.14 -1.73 4.31
C LEU A 165 -17.96 -0.82 5.23
N ASP A 166 -17.37 0.28 5.70
CA ASP A 166 -18.08 1.30 6.49
C ASP A 166 -19.10 2.07 5.65
N ALA A 167 -18.73 2.47 4.44
CA ALA A 167 -19.60 3.17 3.51
C ALA A 167 -20.86 2.35 3.21
N GLN A 168 -20.71 1.05 2.94
CA GLN A 168 -21.83 0.14 2.66
C GLN A 168 -22.87 0.06 3.79
N ARG A 169 -22.51 0.41 5.03
CA ARG A 169 -23.47 0.44 6.15
C ARG A 169 -24.46 1.59 6.04
N SER A 170 -24.15 2.63 5.26
CA SER A 170 -24.90 3.89 5.24
C SER A 170 -25.21 4.44 3.85
N VAL A 171 -24.58 3.90 2.81
CA VAL A 171 -24.75 4.31 1.42
C VAL A 171 -24.80 3.07 0.51
N ASP A 172 -25.72 3.06 -0.45
CA ASP A 172 -25.83 2.00 -1.44
C ASP A 172 -24.80 2.20 -2.58
N VAL A 173 -23.61 1.64 -2.38
CA VAL A 173 -22.50 1.66 -3.32
C VAL A 173 -22.05 0.25 -3.67
N VAL A 174 -21.51 0.10 -4.89
CA VAL A 174 -20.90 -1.16 -5.36
C VAL A 174 -19.48 -0.95 -5.86
N PRO A 175 -18.57 -1.89 -5.63
CA PRO A 175 -17.26 -1.85 -6.24
C PRO A 175 -17.43 -2.21 -7.72
N VAL A 176 -16.67 -1.55 -8.58
CA VAL A 176 -16.70 -1.82 -10.03
C VAL A 176 -15.36 -2.29 -10.54
N VAL A 177 -14.28 -1.70 -10.03
CA VAL A 177 -12.91 -2.08 -10.35
C VAL A 177 -12.00 -1.86 -9.15
N ARG A 178 -10.82 -2.46 -9.20
CA ARG A 178 -9.69 -2.18 -8.31
C ARG A 178 -8.39 -2.11 -9.13
N PRO A 179 -7.38 -1.33 -8.71
CA PRO A 179 -6.15 -1.18 -9.47
C PRO A 179 -5.32 -2.48 -9.45
N LYS A 180 -4.66 -2.76 -10.57
CA LYS A 180 -3.59 -3.75 -10.69
C LYS A 180 -2.26 -3.04 -10.47
N ARG A 181 -1.50 -3.48 -9.46
CA ARG A 181 -0.15 -3.02 -9.16
C ARG A 181 0.81 -4.19 -9.28
N PHE A 182 1.93 -4.01 -9.97
CA PHE A 182 2.93 -5.07 -10.17
C PHE A 182 2.30 -6.39 -10.67
N GLY A 183 1.41 -6.30 -11.66
CA GLY A 183 0.70 -7.44 -12.24
C GLY A 183 -0.51 -7.97 -11.45
N LYS A 184 -0.74 -7.53 -10.20
CA LYS A 184 -1.76 -8.11 -9.32
C LYS A 184 -2.75 -7.07 -8.79
N SER A 185 -4.02 -7.46 -8.66
CA SER A 185 -5.07 -6.63 -8.02
C SER A 185 -5.26 -6.95 -6.53
N THR A 186 -4.45 -7.87 -6.02
CA THR A 186 -4.34 -8.25 -4.62
C THR A 186 -2.87 -8.21 -4.22
N TYR A 187 -2.61 -8.02 -2.93
CA TYR A 187 -1.27 -8.08 -2.35
C TYR A 187 -1.28 -8.95 -1.09
N GLY A 188 -0.11 -9.18 -0.52
CA GLY A 188 0.07 -10.01 0.66
C GLY A 188 0.42 -9.21 1.91
N GLY A 189 0.06 -9.75 3.07
CA GLY A 189 0.70 -9.44 4.35
C GLY A 189 1.64 -10.57 4.74
N LEU A 190 2.75 -10.24 5.40
CA LEU A 190 3.71 -11.21 5.92
C LEU A 190 3.93 -10.93 7.40
N VAL A 191 4.07 -11.98 8.20
CA VAL A 191 4.77 -11.90 9.47
C VAL A 191 6.16 -12.48 9.28
N ILE A 192 7.17 -11.70 9.64
CA ILE A 192 8.58 -12.04 9.47
C ILE A 192 9.28 -12.20 10.80
N ALA A 193 10.31 -13.05 10.80
CA ALA A 193 11.27 -13.19 11.89
C ALA A 193 12.69 -13.30 11.31
N HIS A 194 13.71 -13.14 12.15
CA HIS A 194 15.09 -13.40 11.72
C HIS A 194 15.28 -14.92 11.46
N GLN A 195 16.07 -15.30 10.45
CA GLN A 195 16.37 -16.71 10.12
C GLN A 195 16.85 -17.48 11.36
N ASP A 196 17.83 -16.93 12.07
CA ASP A 196 18.46 -17.53 13.27
C ASP A 196 17.69 -17.28 14.58
N SER A 197 16.37 -17.01 14.53
CA SER A 197 15.54 -16.78 15.72
C SER A 197 14.96 -18.07 16.32
N GLY A 198 14.89 -19.16 15.55
CA GLY A 198 14.15 -20.37 15.91
C GLY A 198 12.62 -20.21 15.89
N ILE A 199 12.09 -19.04 15.49
CA ILE A 199 10.66 -18.78 15.35
C ILE A 199 10.21 -19.21 13.95
N GLU A 200 9.36 -20.21 13.84
CA GLU A 200 8.85 -20.75 12.56
C GLU A 200 7.37 -20.48 12.33
N LYS A 201 6.60 -20.17 13.38
CA LYS A 201 5.16 -19.98 13.30
C LYS A 201 4.65 -19.01 14.36
N LEU A 202 3.46 -18.44 14.13
CA LEU A 202 2.86 -17.46 15.03
C LEU A 202 2.79 -17.92 16.49
N THR A 203 2.39 -19.18 16.75
CA THR A 203 2.23 -19.72 18.12
C THR A 203 3.49 -19.68 18.99
N GLN A 204 4.67 -19.46 18.41
CA GLN A 204 5.94 -19.30 19.13
C GLN A 204 6.25 -17.85 19.53
N LEU A 205 5.36 -16.90 19.22
CA LEU A 205 5.58 -15.48 19.47
C LEU A 205 5.18 -15.03 20.89
N LYS A 206 4.57 -15.91 21.70
CA LYS A 206 4.26 -15.58 23.10
C LYS A 206 5.55 -15.29 23.88
N GLY A 207 5.54 -14.19 24.64
CA GLY A 207 6.69 -13.66 25.37
C GLY A 207 7.78 -13.04 24.49
N LYS A 208 7.54 -12.85 23.18
CA LYS A 208 8.47 -12.20 22.26
C LYS A 208 8.10 -10.74 22.02
N SER A 209 9.05 -9.98 21.49
CA SER A 209 8.82 -8.62 21.02
C SER A 209 8.25 -8.63 19.60
N PHE A 210 7.25 -7.79 19.34
CA PHE A 210 6.58 -7.71 18.04
C PHE A 210 6.48 -6.28 17.53
N ALA A 211 6.69 -6.07 16.23
CA ALA A 211 6.51 -4.78 15.59
C ALA A 211 5.40 -4.80 14.55
N PHE A 212 4.43 -3.91 14.72
CA PHE A 212 3.48 -3.50 13.70
C PHE A 212 3.98 -2.23 13.00
N VAL A 213 3.35 -1.90 11.87
CA VAL A 213 3.63 -0.65 11.15
C VAL A 213 2.85 0.50 11.77
N ASP A 214 1.53 0.51 11.55
CA ASP A 214 0.62 1.50 12.09
C ASP A 214 -0.76 0.87 12.30
N ARG A 215 -1.53 1.34 13.28
CA ARG A 215 -2.86 0.79 13.62
C ARG A 215 -3.87 0.86 12.47
N LYS A 216 -3.63 1.73 11.48
CA LYS A 216 -4.48 1.85 10.28
C LYS A 216 -4.01 0.98 9.12
N SER A 217 -2.86 0.31 9.24
CA SER A 217 -2.29 -0.51 8.17
C SER A 217 -3.03 -1.83 8.04
N ALA A 218 -3.52 -2.13 6.83
CA ALA A 218 -4.15 -3.41 6.53
C ALA A 218 -3.18 -4.59 6.73
N SER A 219 -2.08 -4.62 5.97
CA SER A 219 -1.07 -5.69 6.00
C SER A 219 -0.05 -5.56 7.13
N GLY A 220 0.16 -4.36 7.67
CA GLY A 220 1.10 -4.09 8.76
C GLY A 220 0.47 -4.08 10.15
N TYR A 221 -0.85 -4.25 10.27
CA TYR A 221 -1.54 -4.33 11.55
C TYR A 221 -2.83 -5.15 11.53
N LEU A 222 -3.87 -4.76 10.79
CA LEU A 222 -5.23 -5.31 10.95
C LEU A 222 -5.31 -6.80 10.62
N PHE A 223 -4.80 -7.21 9.46
CA PHE A 223 -4.71 -8.62 9.09
C PHE A 223 -3.76 -9.43 9.97
N PRO A 224 -2.53 -8.96 10.25
CA PRO A 224 -1.65 -9.60 11.22
C PRO A 224 -2.26 -9.76 12.61
N LYS A 225 -2.94 -8.74 13.16
CA LYS A 225 -3.61 -8.79 14.46
C LYS A 225 -4.68 -9.89 14.45
N ALA A 226 -5.52 -9.93 13.41
CA ALA A 226 -6.52 -10.99 13.28
C ALA A 226 -5.89 -12.39 13.13
N ALA A 227 -4.78 -12.52 12.39
CA ALA A 227 -4.05 -13.79 12.26
C ALA A 227 -3.47 -14.26 13.61
N LEU A 228 -2.91 -13.36 14.41
CA LEU A 228 -2.43 -13.64 15.77
C LEU A 228 -3.57 -14.12 16.67
N ILE A 229 -4.70 -13.40 16.67
CA ILE A 229 -5.89 -13.74 17.47
C ILE A 229 -6.42 -15.13 17.09
N ARG A 230 -6.52 -15.44 15.80
CA ARG A 230 -6.94 -16.78 15.31
C ARG A 230 -6.01 -17.89 15.77
N ASN A 231 -4.73 -17.59 15.99
CA ASN A 231 -3.73 -18.52 16.51
C ASN A 231 -3.64 -18.53 18.03
N GLY A 232 -4.62 -17.94 18.73
CA GLY A 232 -4.70 -17.95 20.20
C GLY A 232 -3.63 -17.08 20.87
N ILE A 233 -3.13 -16.07 20.17
CA ILE A 233 -2.19 -15.08 20.70
C ILE A 233 -2.98 -13.81 20.96
N ASP A 234 -2.93 -13.34 22.20
CA ASP A 234 -3.45 -12.03 22.57
C ASP A 234 -2.38 -10.95 22.25
N PRO A 235 -2.56 -10.13 21.21
CA PRO A 235 -1.56 -9.14 20.82
C PRO A 235 -1.40 -7.98 21.82
N GLU A 236 -2.23 -7.90 22.85
CA GLU A 236 -2.18 -6.89 23.91
C GLU A 236 -1.47 -7.42 25.16
N HIS A 237 -1.48 -8.73 25.40
CA HIS A 237 -0.98 -9.33 26.64
C HIS A 237 0.09 -10.42 26.47
N ASP A 238 0.13 -11.11 25.32
CA ASP A 238 1.05 -12.24 25.11
C ASP A 238 2.43 -11.82 24.62
N PHE A 239 2.68 -10.56 24.26
CA PHE A 239 4.00 -10.09 23.83
C PHE A 239 4.78 -9.47 24.99
N SER A 240 6.12 -9.60 24.96
CA SER A 240 6.99 -8.88 25.92
C SER A 240 7.04 -7.37 25.64
N GLU A 241 6.85 -6.99 24.37
CA GLU A 241 6.80 -5.61 23.90
C GLU A 241 6.08 -5.56 22.55
N VAL A 242 5.28 -4.52 22.33
CA VAL A 242 4.70 -4.19 21.01
C VAL A 242 5.15 -2.80 20.58
N LYS A 243 5.72 -2.69 19.37
CA LYS A 243 6.12 -1.41 18.76
C LYS A 243 5.32 -1.12 17.50
N TYR A 244 5.10 0.18 17.24
CA TYR A 244 4.51 0.68 15.99
C TYR A 244 5.56 1.54 15.28
N LEU A 245 6.18 0.99 14.24
CA LEU A 245 7.37 1.57 13.64
C LEU A 245 7.10 2.46 12.42
N LYS A 246 5.83 2.73 12.13
CA LYS A 246 5.30 3.63 11.09
C LYS A 246 5.58 3.23 9.64
N GLN A 247 6.72 2.60 9.36
CA GLN A 247 7.11 2.18 8.04
C GLN A 247 7.50 0.71 7.98
N HIS A 248 7.18 0.06 6.86
CA HIS A 248 7.44 -1.37 6.64
C HIS A 248 8.94 -1.70 6.61
N ASP A 249 9.76 -0.82 6.03
CA ASP A 249 11.22 -0.95 6.02
C ASP A 249 11.80 -0.88 7.44
N SER A 250 11.23 -0.04 8.30
CA SER A 250 11.62 0.09 9.71
C SER A 250 11.31 -1.19 10.49
N VAL A 251 10.18 -1.86 10.19
CA VAL A 251 9.89 -3.20 10.73
C VAL A 251 10.91 -4.23 10.23
N CYS A 252 11.18 -4.28 8.93
CA CYS A 252 12.20 -5.16 8.36
C CYS A 252 13.56 -4.95 9.05
N MET A 253 13.98 -3.70 9.23
CA MET A 253 15.27 -3.35 9.84
C MET A 253 15.33 -3.69 11.34
N ALA A 254 14.23 -3.50 12.08
CA ALA A 254 14.17 -3.87 13.49
C ALA A 254 14.33 -5.40 13.69
N VAL A 255 13.69 -6.20 12.85
CA VAL A 255 13.83 -7.67 12.87
C VAL A 255 15.21 -8.11 12.36
N LEU A 256 15.71 -7.48 11.29
CA LEU A 256 17.02 -7.80 10.70
C LEU A 256 18.16 -7.59 11.71
N TYR A 257 18.11 -6.49 12.46
CA TYR A 257 19.09 -6.20 13.51
C TYR A 257 18.74 -6.80 14.86
N ARG A 258 17.74 -7.69 14.91
CA ARG A 258 17.32 -8.43 16.12
C ARG A 258 16.99 -7.49 17.30
N LYS A 259 16.52 -6.28 17.00
CA LYS A 259 15.97 -5.33 17.99
C LYS A 259 14.54 -5.68 18.37
N ILE A 260 13.86 -6.40 17.50
CA ILE A 260 12.53 -6.97 17.66
C ILE A 260 12.58 -8.41 17.12
N ASP A 261 11.87 -9.34 17.75
CA ASP A 261 11.91 -10.77 17.39
C ASP A 261 11.13 -11.06 16.09
N ALA A 262 9.96 -10.43 15.92
CA ALA A 262 9.13 -10.59 14.73
C ALA A 262 8.33 -9.31 14.39
N GLY A 263 7.85 -9.20 13.16
CA GLY A 263 7.02 -8.06 12.78
C GLY A 263 6.19 -8.27 11.53
N ALA A 264 5.18 -7.43 11.37
CA ALA A 264 4.24 -7.51 10.26
C ALA A 264 4.55 -6.49 9.16
N ILE A 265 4.51 -6.94 7.90
CA ILE A 265 4.80 -6.12 6.72
C ILE A 265 3.86 -6.47 5.55
N TYR A 266 3.83 -5.66 4.49
CA TYR A 266 3.28 -6.09 3.20
C TYR A 266 4.30 -6.98 2.46
N ASP A 267 3.84 -7.77 1.49
CA ASP A 267 4.70 -8.60 0.63
C ASP A 267 5.77 -7.75 -0.09
N ASP A 268 6.96 -8.30 -0.32
CA ASP A 268 8.06 -7.56 -0.96
C ASP A 268 8.66 -6.37 -0.20
N ALA A 269 8.18 -5.98 0.99
CA ALA A 269 8.85 -4.93 1.77
C ALA A 269 10.30 -5.30 2.17
N ARG A 270 10.61 -6.61 2.23
CA ARG A 270 11.99 -7.11 2.40
C ARG A 270 12.91 -6.75 1.23
N MET A 271 12.36 -6.57 0.03
CA MET A 271 13.13 -6.23 -1.17
C MET A 271 13.57 -4.76 -1.20
N LYS A 272 13.05 -3.92 -0.29
CA LYS A 272 13.52 -2.55 -0.07
C LYS A 272 14.79 -2.47 0.79
N LEU A 273 15.23 -3.59 1.37
CA LEU A 273 16.50 -3.66 2.09
C LEU A 273 17.68 -3.45 1.13
N LYS A 274 18.85 -3.09 1.69
CA LYS A 274 20.00 -2.67 0.88
C LYS A 274 20.55 -3.78 -0.03
N SER A 275 20.29 -5.05 0.30
CA SER A 275 20.74 -6.17 -0.50
C SER A 275 19.83 -7.40 -0.36
N ARG A 276 19.90 -8.30 -1.35
CA ARG A 276 19.24 -9.62 -1.28
C ARG A 276 19.76 -10.45 -0.12
N GLU A 277 21.03 -10.28 0.27
CA GLU A 277 21.61 -10.95 1.43
C GLU A 277 20.94 -10.50 2.74
N GLN A 278 20.64 -9.21 2.89
CA GLN A 278 19.85 -8.72 4.03
C GLN A 278 18.43 -9.28 4.02
N ALA A 279 17.77 -9.29 2.85
CA ALA A 279 16.44 -9.86 2.72
C ALA A 279 16.41 -11.36 3.07
N ALA A 280 17.45 -12.11 2.71
CA ALA A 280 17.58 -13.53 3.00
C ALA A 280 17.72 -13.87 4.50
N LYS A 281 18.15 -12.90 5.32
CA LYS A 281 18.21 -13.02 6.80
C LYS A 281 16.84 -12.91 7.47
N LEU A 282 15.79 -12.58 6.71
CA LEU A 282 14.42 -12.51 7.18
C LEU A 282 13.59 -13.64 6.56
N LYS A 283 13.03 -14.50 7.41
CA LYS A 283 12.07 -15.54 6.99
C LYS A 283 10.64 -15.11 7.23
N VAL A 284 9.74 -15.67 6.44
CA VAL A 284 8.29 -15.52 6.60
C VAL A 284 7.80 -16.66 7.47
N ILE A 285 7.11 -16.33 8.55
CA ILE A 285 6.52 -17.30 9.49
C ILE A 285 4.99 -17.38 9.36
N GLU A 286 4.38 -16.41 8.67
CA GLU A 286 2.96 -16.40 8.30
C GLU A 286 2.77 -15.61 7.02
N THR A 287 1.90 -16.10 6.13
CA THR A 287 1.50 -15.38 4.91
C THR A 287 0.00 -15.13 4.93
N ILE A 288 -0.38 -13.86 4.90
CA ILE A 288 -1.77 -13.43 4.68
C ILE A 288 -1.91 -13.15 3.19
N ALA A 289 -2.45 -14.12 2.45
CA ALA A 289 -2.63 -14.01 1.01
C ALA A 289 -3.87 -13.18 0.64
N ASN A 290 -3.87 -12.68 -0.60
CA ASN A 290 -5.05 -12.17 -1.30
C ASN A 290 -5.77 -11.00 -0.59
N ILE A 291 -5.03 -10.06 -0.01
CA ILE A 291 -5.61 -8.81 0.45
C ILE A 291 -5.98 -7.99 -0.79
N PRO A 292 -7.26 -7.70 -1.05
CA PRO A 292 -7.66 -6.98 -2.25
C PRO A 292 -7.18 -5.53 -2.19
N ASN A 293 -6.71 -5.03 -3.34
CA ASN A 293 -6.50 -3.59 -3.50
C ASN A 293 -7.83 -2.85 -3.34
N GLU A 294 -7.69 -1.57 -3.02
CA GLU A 294 -8.80 -0.71 -2.67
C GLU A 294 -9.75 -0.49 -3.85
N PRO A 295 -11.08 -0.52 -3.64
CA PRO A 295 -12.05 -0.39 -4.71
C PRO A 295 -12.17 1.04 -5.21
N ILE A 296 -12.51 1.14 -6.48
CA ILE A 296 -13.35 2.21 -6.98
C ILE A 296 -14.79 1.75 -6.88
N VAL A 297 -15.60 2.53 -6.17
CA VAL A 297 -17.02 2.26 -5.94
C VAL A 297 -17.88 3.25 -6.69
N VAL A 298 -19.09 2.83 -7.03
CA VAL A 298 -20.09 3.64 -7.73
C VAL A 298 -21.39 3.61 -6.95
N SER A 299 -22.07 4.75 -6.86
CA SER A 299 -23.42 4.84 -6.28
C SER A 299 -24.43 4.06 -7.12
N ARG A 300 -25.22 3.18 -6.48
CA ARG A 300 -26.30 2.44 -7.15
C ARG A 300 -27.47 3.31 -7.60
N LYS A 301 -27.46 4.60 -7.26
CA LYS A 301 -28.41 5.58 -7.81
C LYS A 301 -28.16 5.83 -9.31
N LEU A 302 -26.95 5.56 -9.82
CA LEU A 302 -26.69 5.59 -11.25
C LEU A 302 -27.37 4.40 -11.94
N ASP A 303 -27.88 4.64 -13.15
CA ASP A 303 -28.47 3.58 -13.97
C ASP A 303 -27.40 2.54 -14.36
N LYS A 304 -27.84 1.29 -14.59
CA LYS A 304 -26.95 0.16 -14.88
C LYS A 304 -26.03 0.42 -16.08
N ALA A 305 -26.54 1.07 -17.13
CA ALA A 305 -25.76 1.36 -18.31
C ALA A 305 -24.63 2.37 -18.02
N THR A 306 -24.88 3.37 -17.17
CA THR A 306 -23.85 4.28 -16.67
C THR A 306 -22.80 3.53 -15.84
N VAL A 307 -23.20 2.62 -14.94
CA VAL A 307 -22.25 1.81 -14.15
C VAL A 307 -21.38 0.92 -15.04
N GLU A 308 -21.95 0.28 -16.06
CA GLU A 308 -21.22 -0.54 -17.03
C GLU A 308 -20.23 0.28 -17.86
N LYS A 309 -20.60 1.50 -18.26
CA LYS A 309 -19.70 2.44 -18.95
C LYS A 309 -18.54 2.88 -18.05
N ILE A 310 -18.80 3.20 -16.78
CA ILE A 310 -17.76 3.53 -15.79
C ILE A 310 -16.79 2.36 -15.62
N THR A 311 -17.33 1.17 -15.44
CA THR A 311 -16.53 -0.06 -15.32
C THR A 311 -15.65 -0.24 -16.55
N SER A 312 -16.22 -0.13 -17.75
CA SER A 312 -15.51 -0.30 -19.02
C SER A 312 -14.42 0.77 -19.23
N ALA A 313 -14.69 2.03 -18.86
CA ALA A 313 -13.73 3.12 -18.98
C ALA A 313 -12.50 2.92 -18.07
N PHE A 314 -12.70 2.42 -16.84
CA PHE A 314 -11.57 2.06 -15.98
C PHE A 314 -10.81 0.83 -16.49
N LEU A 315 -11.51 -0.20 -16.96
CA LEU A 315 -10.87 -1.40 -17.52
C LEU A 315 -10.04 -1.08 -18.78
N SER A 316 -10.44 -0.09 -19.57
CA SER A 316 -9.66 0.36 -20.73
C SER A 316 -8.43 1.19 -20.35
N LEU A 317 -8.38 1.75 -19.14
CA LEU A 317 -7.24 2.49 -18.62
C LEU A 317 -6.15 1.51 -18.17
N SER A 318 -5.31 1.08 -19.11
CA SER A 318 -4.24 0.10 -18.88
C SER A 318 -2.95 0.48 -19.62
N MET A 319 -1.83 -0.10 -19.20
CA MET A 319 -0.52 0.04 -19.86
C MET A 319 -0.49 -0.59 -21.27
N GLU A 320 -1.45 -1.45 -21.58
CA GLU A 320 -1.61 -2.09 -22.90
C GLU A 320 -2.38 -1.19 -23.88
N ASN A 321 -3.15 -0.22 -23.37
CA ASN A 321 -3.85 0.78 -24.17
C ASN A 321 -2.93 1.99 -24.38
N PRO A 322 -2.61 2.41 -25.63
CA PRO A 322 -1.71 3.55 -25.87
C PRO A 322 -2.11 4.85 -25.14
N ASP A 323 -3.40 5.20 -25.16
CA ASP A 323 -3.91 6.39 -24.46
C ASP A 323 -3.86 6.21 -22.94
N GLY A 324 -4.19 5.00 -22.48
CA GLY A 324 -4.20 4.66 -21.06
C GLY A 324 -2.78 4.63 -20.46
N LYS A 325 -1.80 4.16 -21.23
CA LYS A 325 -0.40 4.10 -20.86
C LYS A 325 0.16 5.48 -20.53
N VAL A 326 -0.10 6.49 -21.36
CA VAL A 326 0.35 7.87 -21.11
C VAL A 326 -0.20 8.39 -19.78
N VAL A 327 -1.49 8.15 -19.51
CA VAL A 327 -2.16 8.55 -18.27
C VAL A 327 -1.54 7.85 -17.06
N LEU A 328 -1.32 6.54 -17.14
CA LEU A 328 -0.78 5.75 -16.03
C LEU A 328 0.70 6.03 -15.78
N GLU A 329 1.52 6.26 -16.82
CA GLU A 329 2.92 6.67 -16.67
C GLU A 329 3.01 8.01 -15.94
N GLN A 330 2.19 8.99 -16.30
CA GLN A 330 2.13 10.27 -15.60
C GLN A 330 1.68 10.09 -14.15
N PHE A 331 0.62 9.33 -13.89
CA PHE A 331 0.14 9.04 -12.54
C PHE A 331 1.24 8.39 -11.67
N ASN A 332 1.91 7.37 -12.22
CA ASN A 332 2.94 6.60 -11.53
C ASN A 332 4.21 7.41 -11.28
N SER A 333 4.57 8.34 -12.17
CA SER A 333 5.75 9.21 -12.01
C SER A 333 5.69 10.07 -10.74
N VAL A 334 4.48 10.40 -10.27
CA VAL A 334 4.28 11.25 -9.09
C VAL A 334 3.99 10.41 -7.85
N CYS A 335 3.10 9.41 -7.96
CA CYS A 335 2.61 8.64 -6.82
C CYS A 335 3.51 7.46 -6.44
N ALA A 336 4.33 6.97 -7.38
CA ALA A 336 5.07 5.71 -7.27
C ALA A 336 4.18 4.49 -6.94
N ASP A 337 2.91 4.54 -7.32
CA ASP A 337 1.89 3.51 -7.05
C ASP A 337 1.99 2.30 -7.99
N HIS A 338 2.69 2.43 -9.12
CA HIS A 338 2.90 1.37 -10.14
C HIS A 338 1.60 0.71 -10.61
N ILE A 339 0.57 1.51 -10.89
CA ILE A 339 -0.69 1.03 -11.45
C ILE A 339 -0.47 0.70 -12.93
N GLU A 340 -0.74 -0.55 -13.29
CA GLU A 340 -0.63 -1.06 -14.67
C GLU A 340 -1.98 -1.13 -15.39
N GLY A 341 -3.06 -1.01 -14.63
CA GLY A 341 -4.43 -0.97 -15.11
C GLY A 341 -5.40 -1.28 -14.00
N PHE A 342 -6.62 -1.70 -14.36
CA PHE A 342 -7.67 -2.04 -13.42
C PHE A 342 -8.24 -3.42 -13.72
N GLU A 343 -8.73 -4.10 -12.69
CA GLU A 343 -9.46 -5.36 -12.79
C GLU A 343 -10.85 -5.18 -12.22
N LYS A 344 -11.81 -5.94 -12.74
CA LYS A 344 -13.18 -5.95 -12.20
C LYS A 344 -13.15 -6.32 -10.72
N ALA A 345 -13.92 -5.60 -9.92
CA ALA A 345 -14.09 -5.87 -8.50
C ALA A 345 -15.57 -6.17 -8.23
N ASP A 346 -15.82 -7.16 -7.39
CA ASP A 346 -17.14 -7.57 -6.94
C ASP A 346 -17.21 -7.49 -5.40
N ASP A 347 -18.40 -7.39 -4.84
CA ASP A 347 -18.56 -7.20 -3.39
C ASP A 347 -17.93 -8.34 -2.55
N ALA A 348 -17.98 -9.56 -3.08
CA ALA A 348 -17.43 -10.77 -2.46
C ALA A 348 -15.89 -10.75 -2.38
N ASP A 349 -15.21 -9.97 -3.22
CA ASP A 349 -13.75 -9.81 -3.13
C ASP A 349 -13.31 -9.28 -1.76
N TYR A 350 -14.20 -8.53 -1.09
CA TYR A 350 -13.94 -7.86 0.17
C TYR A 350 -14.39 -8.66 1.39
N ASP A 351 -14.85 -9.90 1.21
CA ASP A 351 -15.24 -10.80 2.32
C ASP A 351 -14.08 -11.13 3.26
N VAL A 352 -12.86 -11.21 2.74
CA VAL A 352 -11.65 -11.40 3.56
C VAL A 352 -11.45 -10.25 4.57
N ILE A 353 -11.91 -9.04 4.22
CA ILE A 353 -11.86 -7.89 5.12
C ILE A 353 -13.01 -7.94 6.13
N ARG A 354 -14.21 -8.37 5.71
CA ARG A 354 -15.33 -8.58 6.64
C ARG A 354 -15.01 -9.64 7.69
N ASP A 355 -14.34 -10.71 7.29
CA ASP A 355 -13.91 -11.78 8.18
C ASP A 355 -12.86 -11.30 9.20
N MET A 356 -11.86 -10.53 8.76
CA MET A 356 -10.89 -9.96 9.71
C MET A 356 -11.53 -8.88 10.61
N ASP A 357 -12.41 -8.01 10.11
CA ASP A 357 -13.16 -7.04 10.93
C ASP A 357 -13.99 -7.74 12.02
N ARG A 358 -14.67 -8.85 11.68
CA ARG A 358 -15.40 -9.67 12.64
C ARG A 358 -14.49 -10.21 13.74
N VAL A 359 -13.34 -10.78 13.38
CA VAL A 359 -12.40 -11.33 14.38
C VAL A 359 -11.88 -10.26 15.33
N LEU A 360 -11.57 -9.07 14.82
CA LEU A 360 -11.13 -7.95 15.65
C LEU A 360 -12.23 -7.51 16.62
N LYS A 361 -13.48 -7.36 16.14
CA LYS A 361 -14.63 -7.00 16.99
C LYS A 361 -14.93 -8.04 18.07
N GLU A 362 -14.89 -9.32 17.72
CA GLU A 362 -15.09 -10.42 18.68
C GLU A 362 -13.97 -10.49 19.73
N PHE A 363 -12.75 -10.11 19.36
CA PHE A 363 -11.64 -9.99 20.31
C PHE A 363 -11.85 -8.81 21.26
N ASP A 364 -12.12 -7.62 20.74
CA ASP A 364 -12.34 -6.41 21.54
C ASP A 364 -13.51 -6.60 22.52
N ALA A 365 -14.62 -7.19 22.04
CA ALA A 365 -15.80 -7.49 22.87
C ALA A 365 -15.51 -8.46 24.02
N ARG A 366 -14.64 -9.46 23.81
CA ARG A 366 -14.25 -10.42 24.86
C ARG A 366 -13.34 -9.80 25.93
N ASN A 367 -12.54 -8.81 25.54
CA ASN A 367 -11.54 -8.20 26.40
C ASN A 367 -12.02 -6.91 27.09
N GLY A 368 -13.31 -6.58 26.96
CA GLY A 368 -13.89 -5.38 27.58
C GLY A 368 -13.33 -4.07 27.01
N ALA A 369 -12.60 -4.15 25.88
CA ALA A 369 -12.17 -2.98 25.14
C ALA A 369 -13.36 -2.46 24.33
N THR A 370 -13.67 -1.17 24.43
CA THR A 370 -14.55 -0.53 23.46
C THR A 370 -13.87 -0.68 22.11
N ALA A 371 -14.53 -1.36 21.15
CA ALA A 371 -14.04 -1.47 19.78
C ALA A 371 -13.64 -0.06 19.31
N GLN A 372 -12.35 0.17 19.12
CA GLN A 372 -11.86 1.46 18.64
C GLN A 372 -12.47 1.64 17.25
N PRO A 373 -13.18 2.76 16.99
CA PRO A 373 -13.60 3.07 15.64
C PRO A 373 -12.35 3.04 14.77
N LEU A 374 -12.35 2.24 13.70
CA LEU A 374 -11.28 2.25 12.71
C LEU A 374 -11.38 3.52 11.84
N THR A 375 -11.79 4.65 12.42
CA THR A 375 -11.87 5.94 11.76
C THR A 375 -10.44 6.41 11.53
N GLY A 376 -10.08 6.57 10.26
CA GLY A 376 -8.73 6.97 9.90
C GLY A 376 -8.39 8.43 10.21
N GLU A 377 -8.94 9.01 11.28
CA GLU A 377 -8.65 10.37 11.75
C GLU A 377 -7.18 10.50 12.13
N SER A 378 -6.44 11.34 11.40
CA SER A 378 -5.11 11.79 11.79
C SER A 378 -5.23 12.54 13.11
N GLY A 379 -4.89 11.89 14.21
CA GLY A 379 -4.43 12.60 15.40
C GLY A 379 -3.06 13.17 15.08
N ASP A 380 -2.95 14.49 15.17
CA ASP A 380 -1.72 15.27 15.05
C ASP A 380 -0.58 14.73 15.95
#